data_AF-A0A425XYZ7-F1
#
_entry.id   AF-A0A425XYZ7-F1
#
_cell.length_a   1.000
_cell.length_b   1.000
_cell.length_c   1.000
_cell.angle_alpha   90.00
_cell.angle_beta   90.00
_cell.angle_gamma   90.00
#
_symmetry.space_group_name_H-M   'P 1'
#
loop_
_entity.id
_entity.type
_entity.pdbx_description
1 polymer ?
#
loop_
_entity_poly.entity_id
_entity_poly.type
_entity_poly.pdbx_seq_one_letter_code
_entity_poly.pdbx_strand_id
1 'polypeptide(L)' 'MIQKKDMTEIQLLSDKALESEFAKAYKVYTIPRFIILNPEGNIVDANAPFPSNPKLKELLNELDL' A
#
# COMPACT_ATOMS: atom_id res chain seq x y z
N MET A 1 14.77 14.86 5.65
CA MET A 1 15.65 13.83 5.04
C MET A 1 15.44 12.54 5.82
N ILE A 2 14.97 11.48 5.17
CA ILE A 2 14.84 10.14 5.74
C ILE A 2 16.26 9.62 5.98
N GLN A 3 16.92 10.05 7.07
CA GLN A 3 18.18 9.44 7.47
C GLN A 3 17.89 8.14 8.22
N LYS A 4 18.46 7.04 7.72
CA LYS A 4 18.75 5.81 8.45
C LYS A 4 17.57 5.17 9.20
N LYS A 5 16.55 4.72 8.48
CA LYS A 5 15.98 3.42 8.83
C LYS A 5 16.49 2.45 7.78
N ASP A 6 17.03 1.32 8.21
CA ASP A 6 17.49 0.22 7.34
C ASP A 6 16.27 -0.38 6.63
N MET A 7 15.69 0.39 5.71
CA MET A 7 14.51 -0.01 4.96
C MET A 7 14.98 -1.02 3.92
N THR A 8 14.76 -2.30 4.21
CA THR A 8 14.94 -3.41 3.24
C THR A 8 13.87 -3.40 2.14
N GLU A 9 13.12 -2.30 2.04
CA GLU A 9 11.94 -2.15 1.21
C GLU A 9 12.29 -1.46 -0.11
N ILE A 10 11.56 -1.81 -1.16
CA ILE A 10 11.66 -1.16 -2.47
C ILE A 10 10.87 0.14 -2.42
N GLN A 11 11.52 1.27 -2.71
CA GLN A 11 10.85 2.55 -2.86
C GLN A 11 10.81 2.95 -4.34
N LEU A 12 9.61 3.24 -4.83
CA LEU A 12 9.38 3.74 -6.19
C LEU A 12 8.86 5.17 -6.09
N LEU A 13 9.41 6.08 -6.91
CA LEU A 13 8.98 7.46 -6.99
C LEU A 13 8.25 7.69 -8.32
N SER A 14 6.95 8.00 -8.25
CA SER A 14 6.17 8.39 -9.42
C SER A 14 6.32 9.89 -9.70
N ASP A 15 6.31 10.28 -10.98
CA ASP A 15 6.18 11.67 -11.39
C ASP A 15 4.77 12.21 -11.09
N LYS A 16 4.59 13.53 -11.13
CA LYS A 16 3.26 14.21 -11.05
C LYS A 16 2.44 13.97 -9.77
N ALA A 17 3.01 13.39 -8.72
CA ALA A 17 2.35 13.21 -7.42
C ALA A 17 0.95 12.57 -7.53
N LEU A 18 -0.10 13.21 -6.98
CA LEU A 18 -1.49 12.71 -7.03
C LEU A 18 -2.09 12.72 -8.45
N GLU A 19 -1.44 13.38 -9.41
CA GLU A 19 -1.84 13.39 -10.82
C GLU A 19 -1.21 12.26 -11.65
N SER A 20 -0.35 11.44 -11.03
CA SER A 20 0.27 10.28 -11.67
C SER A 20 -0.76 9.28 -12.20
N GLU A 21 -0.38 8.52 -13.23
CA GLU A 21 -1.21 7.42 -13.74
C GLU A 21 -1.48 6.39 -12.64
N PHE A 22 -0.50 6.15 -11.75
CA PHE A 22 -0.67 5.29 -10.59
C PHE A 22 -1.76 5.81 -9.64
N ALA A 23 -1.68 7.07 -9.21
CA ALA A 23 -2.66 7.65 -8.31
C ALA A 23 -4.08 7.63 -8.91
N LYS A 24 -4.20 7.89 -10.21
CA LYS A 24 -5.48 7.83 -10.94
C LYS A 24 -6.02 6.40 -11.06
N ALA A 25 -5.18 5.44 -11.47
CA ALA A 25 -5.58 4.05 -11.64
C ALA A 25 -6.08 3.43 -10.32
N TYR A 26 -5.46 3.78 -9.20
CA TYR A 26 -5.78 3.27 -7.88
C TYR A 26 -6.66 4.20 -7.03
N LYS A 27 -7.18 5.29 -7.62
CA LYS A 27 -8.03 6.29 -6.95
C LYS A 27 -7.42 6.82 -5.63
N VAL A 28 -6.12 7.09 -5.65
CA VAL A 28 -5.37 7.66 -4.51
C VAL A 28 -5.64 9.16 -4.44
N TYR A 29 -6.71 9.52 -3.73
CA TYR A 29 -7.06 10.94 -3.51
C TYR A 29 -6.34 11.55 -2.30
N THR A 30 -5.96 10.71 -1.33
CA THR A 30 -5.26 11.12 -0.10
C THR A 30 -4.21 10.08 0.27
N ILE A 31 -3.19 10.53 0.99
CA ILE A 31 -2.13 9.67 1.54
C ILE A 31 -2.19 9.68 3.09
N PRO A 32 -1.77 8.59 3.75
CA PRO A 32 -1.28 7.33 3.18
C PRO A 32 -2.40 6.44 2.64
N ARG A 33 -2.09 5.66 1.59
CA ARG A 33 -2.97 4.62 1.02
C ARG A 33 -2.28 3.27 1.13
N PHE A 34 -3.01 2.25 1.55
CA PHE A 34 -2.50 0.88 1.68
C PHE A 34 -3.24 -0.03 0.69
N ILE A 35 -2.48 -0.89 0.02
CA ILE A 35 -2.96 -1.89 -0.94
C ILE A 35 -2.34 -3.23 -0.53
N ILE A 36 -3.15 -4.28 -0.46
CA ILE A 36 -2.70 -5.65 -0.21
C ILE A 36 -2.61 -6.38 -1.55
N LEU A 37 -1.46 -6.97 -1.80
CA LEU A 37 -1.22 -7.89 -2.92
C LEU A 37 -1.07 -9.31 -2.38
N ASN A 38 -1.50 -10.30 -3.15
CA ASN A 38 -1.16 -11.69 -2.87
C ASN A 38 0.25 -12.03 -3.43
N PRO A 39 0.80 -13.22 -3.13
CA PRO A 39 2.13 -13.62 -3.61
C PRO A 39 2.28 -13.68 -5.13
N GLU A 40 1.19 -13.90 -5.87
CA GLU A 40 1.17 -13.86 -7.34
C GLU A 40 1.14 -12.43 -7.91
N GLY A 41 1.04 -11.41 -7.05
CA GLY A 41 1.03 -10.00 -7.44
C GLY A 41 -0.36 -9.44 -7.77
N ASN A 42 -1.43 -10.18 -7.51
CA ASN A 42 -2.80 -9.71 -7.69
C ASN A 42 -3.26 -8.85 -6.50
N ILE A 43 -4.07 -7.82 -6.79
CA ILE A 43 -4.64 -6.96 -5.75
C ILE A 43 -5.77 -7.70 -5.03
N VAL A 44 -5.62 -7.88 -3.73
CA VAL A 44 -6.66 -8.47 -2.87
C VAL A 44 -7.55 -7.38 -2.28
N ASP A 45 -6.92 -6.31 -1.78
CA ASP A 45 -7.64 -5.13 -1.28
C ASP A 45 -6.91 -3.85 -1.70
N ALA A 46 -7.57 -3.03 -2.53
CA ALA A 46 -7.03 -1.76 -3.00
C ALA A 46 -7.21 -0.61 -1.97
N ASN A 47 -7.94 -0.81 -0.87
CA ASN A 47 -8.25 0.17 0.17
C ASN A 47 -8.09 -0.43 1.58
N ALA A 48 -6.96 -1.08 1.82
CA ALA A 48 -6.73 -1.80 3.05
C ALA A 48 -6.71 -0.87 4.29
N PRO A 49 -7.06 -1.40 5.48
CA PRO A 49 -6.91 -0.67 6.73
C PRO A 49 -5.46 -0.25 6.99
N PHE A 50 -5.28 0.76 7.83
CA PHE A 50 -3.96 1.18 8.29
C PHE A 50 -3.22 0.03 8.99
N PRO A 51 -1.88 -0.05 8.90
CA PRO A 51 -1.08 -1.06 9.60
C PRO A 51 -1.28 -1.11 11.12
N SER A 52 -1.64 0.03 11.73
CA SER A 52 -1.95 0.12 13.15
C SER A 52 -3.37 -0.32 13.52
N ASN A 53 -4.26 -0.51 12.53
CA ASN A 53 -5.64 -0.90 12.75
C ASN A 53 -5.73 -2.42 12.97
N PRO A 54 -6.30 -2.90 14.09
CA PRO A 54 -6.47 -4.33 14.35
C PRO A 54 -7.18 -5.09 13.22
N LYS A 55 -8.08 -4.44 12.50
CA LYS A 55 -8.81 -5.02 11.36
C LYS A 55 -7.91 -5.51 10.23
N LEU A 56 -6.69 -4.96 10.10
CA LEU A 56 -5.75 -5.46 9.12
C LEU A 56 -5.33 -6.90 9.44
N LYS A 57 -5.12 -7.24 10.72
CA LYS A 57 -4.76 -8.60 11.12
C LYS A 57 -5.89 -9.58 10.86
N GLU A 58 -7.13 -9.18 11.15
CA GLU A 58 -8.33 -9.97 10.86
C GLU A 58 -8.41 -10.27 9.35
N LEU A 59 -8.26 -9.24 8.51
CA LEU A 59 -8.26 -9.38 7.05
C LEU A 59 -7.16 -10.31 6.55
N LEU A 60 -5.91 -10.17 7.04
CA LEU A 60 -4.80 -11.02 6.60
C LEU A 60 -5.02 -12.49 7.00
N ASN A 61 -5.52 -12.73 8.21
CA ASN A 61 -5.85 -14.09 8.66
C ASN A 61 -6.97 -14.74 7.84
N GLU A 62 -7.99 -13.96 7.42
CA GLU A 62 -9.07 -14.45 6.55
C GLU A 62 -8.57 -14.82 5.14
N LEU A 63 -7.51 -14.16 4.68
CA LEU A 63 -6.91 -14.37 3.37
C LEU A 63 -5.84 -15.47 3.34
N ASP A 64 -5.54 -16.08 4.50
CA ASP A 64 -4.44 -17.05 4.69
C ASP A 64 -3.07 -16.50 4.23
N LEU A 65 -2.82 -15.21 4.52
CA LEU A 65 -1.60 -14.46 4.18
C LEU A 65 -0.67 -14.25 5.39
#